data_AF-A0A1J4X0P8-F1
#
_entry.id   AF-A0A1J4X0P8-F1
#
_cell.length_a   1.000
_cell.length_b   1.000
_cell.length_c   1.000
_cell.angle_alpha   90.00
_cell.angle_beta   90.00
_cell.angle_gamma   90.00
#
_symmetry.space_group_name_H-M   'P 1'
#
loop_
_entity.id
_entity.type
_entity.pdbx_description
1 polymer ?
#
loop_
_entity_poly.entity_id
_entity_poly.type
_entity_poly.pdbx_seq_one_letter_code
_entity_poly.pdbx_strand_id
1 'polypeptide(L)'
;MKKTILITGGAGFIGSYLCEKYLKEGHKIICLDNLQTTGSTKNIERLLDNNNFKFIKHDIIRPINFSEKIDWIFNLACSGSPTSYQYNPIHTIKTNTIGVINMLELARRHQARIMQFSTSEIYGDPLTPTQSETDNGNVNPLGPRACYDEGKRCAETLFMDYYREYGADIKIIRIFNTYGPKMDINDGRAMTNFIVNALAGKDVVIYGDGSYTRSFQYIDDLLKGIDLMMNQDKFTGPVNLGNPEEVSILELARKIISLTGSKSKIVTEAKATDDPKRRCPDIGLAEEKLGWHPKISLEDGLDKTIEYFKTIELPEKRVLAFAITYYPDLGPAELALADLAKEMPDTEFHIITGKFKKDLVKYEKINNAHIYRLGLGGKFDKYFLALNGAFFARRLNKKYKFKFVWSVMSSYGALAAILFKMMFKDILLLLIFSRSEIKSRGTLRAKLASLMYRLALKRADTVMLSDISLERNLKLIEPNANFIVRQADNKSFVNQVRYTYAKLLNKQEKKLERYK
;
A
#
# COMPACT_ATOMS: atom_id res chain seq x y z
N MET A 1 -21.19 -8.99 -30.00
CA MET A 1 -21.17 -7.53 -30.20
C MET A 1 -20.07 -6.90 -29.36
N LYS A 2 -19.39 -5.89 -29.89
CA LYS A 2 -18.36 -5.11 -29.18
C LYS A 2 -19.04 -4.30 -28.06
N LYS A 3 -18.56 -4.43 -26.81
CA LYS A 3 -19.06 -3.68 -25.65
C LYS A 3 -18.08 -2.59 -25.24
N THR A 4 -18.59 -1.53 -24.62
CA THR A 4 -17.79 -0.58 -23.83
C THR A 4 -17.88 -0.95 -22.36
N ILE A 5 -16.74 -1.23 -21.75
CA ILE A 5 -16.63 -1.77 -20.39
C ILE A 5 -15.84 -0.80 -19.52
N LEU A 6 -16.45 -0.39 -18.40
CA LEU A 6 -15.81 0.41 -17.37
C LEU A 6 -15.27 -0.51 -16.27
N ILE A 7 -14.01 -0.35 -15.89
CA ILE A 7 -13.37 -1.12 -14.82
C ILE A 7 -12.82 -0.12 -13.79
N THR A 8 -13.45 -0.04 -12.62
CA THR A 8 -12.95 0.75 -11.49
C THR A 8 -11.92 -0.07 -10.71
N GLY A 9 -10.82 0.54 -10.28
CA GLY A 9 -9.68 -0.22 -9.73
C GLY A 9 -8.95 -1.03 -10.81
N GLY A 10 -9.06 -0.63 -12.08
CA GLY A 10 -8.57 -1.39 -13.22
C GLY A 10 -7.04 -1.51 -13.32
N ALA A 11 -6.28 -0.67 -12.59
CA ALA A 11 -4.82 -0.79 -12.53
C ALA A 11 -4.35 -1.75 -11.43
N GLY A 12 -5.25 -2.24 -10.57
CA GLY A 12 -4.97 -3.20 -9.51
C GLY A 12 -4.69 -4.61 -10.00
N PHE A 13 -4.50 -5.55 -9.06
CA PHE A 13 -4.25 -6.97 -9.32
C PHE A 13 -5.33 -7.57 -10.24
N ILE A 14 -6.55 -7.77 -9.74
CA ILE A 14 -7.66 -8.38 -10.50
C ILE A 14 -8.07 -7.51 -11.69
N GLY A 15 -8.21 -6.19 -11.47
CA GLY A 15 -8.68 -5.24 -12.49
C GLY A 15 -7.81 -5.23 -13.75
N SER A 16 -6.49 -5.38 -13.62
CA SER A 16 -5.59 -5.39 -14.78
C SER A 16 -5.74 -6.65 -15.64
N TYR A 17 -6.10 -7.78 -15.04
CA TYR A 17 -6.42 -9.00 -15.79
C TYR A 17 -7.73 -8.85 -16.56
N LEU A 18 -8.76 -8.26 -15.95
CA LEU A 18 -10.04 -7.99 -16.63
C LEU A 18 -9.84 -7.01 -17.80
N CYS A 19 -9.05 -5.96 -17.60
CA CYS A 19 -8.68 -5.03 -18.66
C CYS A 19 -8.07 -5.75 -19.86
N GLU A 20 -7.05 -6.58 -19.62
CA GLU A 20 -6.36 -7.31 -20.68
C GLU A 20 -7.26 -8.34 -21.36
N LYS A 21 -8.02 -9.10 -20.58
CA LYS A 21 -8.90 -10.16 -21.08
C LYS A 21 -9.94 -9.60 -22.05
N TYR A 22 -10.74 -8.64 -21.61
CA TYR A 22 -11.81 -8.10 -22.45
C TYR A 22 -11.30 -7.24 -23.61
N LEU A 23 -10.11 -6.63 -23.48
CA LEU A 23 -9.46 -5.96 -24.61
C LEU A 23 -9.04 -6.97 -25.69
N LYS A 24 -8.51 -8.15 -25.32
CA LYS A 24 -8.20 -9.24 -26.26
C LYS A 24 -9.45 -9.80 -26.95
N GLU A 25 -10.59 -9.78 -26.29
CA GLU A 25 -11.90 -10.15 -26.86
C GLU A 25 -12.49 -9.04 -27.77
N GLY A 26 -11.75 -7.94 -27.99
CA GLY A 26 -12.11 -6.88 -28.92
C GLY A 26 -13.04 -5.81 -28.35
N HIS A 27 -13.28 -5.80 -27.04
CA HIS A 27 -14.08 -4.78 -26.36
C HIS A 27 -13.31 -3.47 -26.17
N LYS A 28 -14.05 -2.38 -25.95
CA LYS A 28 -13.48 -1.09 -25.57
C LYS A 28 -13.43 -1.01 -24.05
N ILE A 29 -12.26 -0.72 -23.49
CA ILE A 29 -12.03 -0.72 -22.04
C ILE A 29 -11.75 0.70 -21.56
N ILE A 30 -12.47 1.12 -20.54
CA ILE A 30 -12.21 2.33 -19.77
C ILE A 30 -11.72 1.90 -18.39
N CYS A 31 -10.43 2.09 -18.12
CA CYS A 31 -9.82 1.81 -16.82
C CYS A 31 -9.84 3.07 -15.95
N LEU A 32 -10.63 3.05 -14.87
CA LEU A 32 -10.63 4.10 -13.84
C LEU A 32 -9.80 3.65 -12.64
N ASP A 33 -8.80 4.44 -12.27
CA ASP A 33 -8.00 4.17 -11.07
C ASP A 33 -7.36 5.45 -10.53
N ASN A 34 -7.28 5.64 -9.21
CA ASN A 34 -6.60 6.79 -8.62
C ASN A 34 -5.10 6.54 -8.37
N LEU A 35 -4.63 5.29 -8.56
CA LEU A 35 -3.28 4.77 -8.33
C LEU A 35 -2.81 4.88 -6.88
N GLN A 36 -3.73 5.02 -5.92
CA GLN A 36 -3.39 5.19 -4.51
C GLN A 36 -2.68 3.96 -3.93
N THR A 37 -3.09 2.76 -4.34
CA THR A 37 -2.57 1.49 -3.80
C THR A 37 -1.42 0.94 -4.64
N THR A 38 -1.51 1.06 -5.96
CA THR A 38 -0.49 0.55 -6.90
C THR A 38 0.68 1.52 -7.11
N GLY A 39 0.49 2.81 -6.84
CA GLY A 39 1.50 3.87 -7.00
C GLY A 39 1.90 4.18 -8.45
N SER A 40 1.56 3.32 -9.41
CA SER A 40 1.98 3.40 -10.81
C SER A 40 1.03 2.65 -11.74
N THR A 41 1.19 2.85 -13.05
CA THR A 41 0.43 2.17 -14.11
C THR A 41 1.06 0.85 -14.55
N LYS A 42 2.06 0.31 -13.85
CA LYS A 42 2.85 -0.86 -14.28
C LYS A 42 2.01 -2.06 -14.74
N ASN A 43 0.91 -2.35 -14.04
CA ASN A 43 0.05 -3.49 -14.37
C ASN A 43 -0.73 -3.35 -15.68
N ILE A 44 -0.90 -2.12 -16.17
CA ILE A 44 -1.66 -1.77 -17.38
C ILE A 44 -0.79 -1.08 -18.45
N GLU A 45 0.51 -0.92 -18.21
CA GLU A 45 1.43 -0.15 -19.06
C GLU A 45 1.38 -0.62 -20.51
N ARG A 46 1.43 -1.94 -20.72
CA ARG A 46 1.32 -2.57 -22.05
C ARG A 46 -0.01 -2.35 -22.78
N LEU A 47 -1.04 -1.86 -22.08
CA LEU A 47 -2.36 -1.62 -22.65
C LEU A 47 -2.53 -0.17 -23.11
N LEU A 48 -1.66 0.74 -22.65
CA LEU A 48 -1.83 2.19 -22.85
C LEU A 48 -1.79 2.61 -24.31
N ASP A 49 -1.05 1.90 -25.16
CA ASP A 49 -0.92 2.20 -26.60
C ASP A 49 -2.06 1.61 -27.45
N ASN A 50 -3.00 0.87 -26.84
CA ASN A 50 -4.12 0.27 -27.58
C ASN A 50 -5.27 1.28 -27.76
N ASN A 51 -5.69 1.51 -29.01
CA ASN A 51 -6.78 2.44 -29.34
C ASN A 51 -8.14 2.10 -28.69
N ASN A 52 -8.37 0.85 -28.30
CA ASN A 52 -9.58 0.43 -27.59
C ASN A 52 -9.43 0.49 -26.07
N PHE A 53 -8.29 0.94 -25.55
CA PHE A 53 -8.03 1.08 -24.12
C PHE A 53 -7.89 2.55 -23.74
N LYS A 54 -8.58 2.97 -22.68
CA LYS A 54 -8.49 4.33 -22.14
C LYS A 54 -8.27 4.28 -20.64
N PHE A 55 -7.12 4.77 -20.19
CA PHE A 55 -6.86 5.00 -18.77
C PHE A 55 -7.33 6.40 -18.35
N ILE A 56 -8.04 6.49 -17.23
CA ILE A 56 -8.46 7.75 -16.62
C ILE A 56 -8.08 7.71 -15.15
N LYS A 57 -7.16 8.60 -14.76
CA LYS A 57 -6.79 8.77 -13.35
C LYS A 57 -7.91 9.48 -12.60
N HIS A 58 -8.72 8.74 -11.85
CA HIS A 58 -9.91 9.28 -11.17
C HIS A 58 -10.25 8.51 -9.90
N ASP A 59 -10.85 9.21 -8.93
CA ASP A 59 -11.32 8.65 -7.68
C ASP A 59 -12.85 8.56 -7.68
N ILE A 60 -13.40 7.35 -7.52
CA ILE A 60 -14.83 7.09 -7.64
C ILE A 60 -15.69 7.80 -6.58
N ILE A 61 -15.10 8.30 -5.49
CA ILE A 61 -15.84 9.14 -4.52
C ILE A 61 -16.35 10.43 -5.15
N ARG A 62 -15.80 10.83 -6.31
CA ARG A 62 -16.25 11.98 -7.09
C ARG A 62 -17.06 11.48 -8.29
N PRO A 63 -18.22 12.08 -8.59
CA PRO A 63 -18.98 11.75 -9.78
C PRO A 63 -18.14 11.89 -11.06
N ILE A 64 -18.44 11.05 -12.05
CA ILE A 64 -17.87 11.07 -13.39
C ILE A 64 -18.96 10.74 -14.41
N ASN A 65 -18.86 11.32 -15.61
CA ASN A 65 -19.81 11.13 -16.69
C ASN A 65 -19.09 10.75 -17.98
N PHE A 66 -19.77 9.97 -18.81
CA PHE A 66 -19.28 9.56 -20.12
C PHE A 66 -20.34 9.90 -21.17
N SER A 67 -19.91 10.43 -22.32
CA SER A 67 -20.81 10.68 -23.46
C SER A 67 -21.12 9.40 -24.22
N GLU A 68 -20.17 8.47 -24.27
CA GLU A 68 -20.35 7.14 -24.85
C GLU A 68 -21.18 6.23 -23.93
N LYS A 69 -21.97 5.33 -24.53
CA LYS A 69 -22.69 4.30 -23.78
C LYS A 69 -21.70 3.36 -23.10
N ILE A 70 -21.97 3.04 -21.84
CA ILE A 70 -21.28 2.00 -21.09
C ILE A 70 -22.24 0.81 -21.01
N ASP A 71 -21.78 -0.37 -21.42
CA ASP A 71 -22.60 -1.58 -21.38
C ASP A 71 -22.41 -2.28 -20.03
N TRP A 72 -21.16 -2.40 -19.59
CA TRP A 72 -20.77 -3.16 -18.40
C TRP A 72 -19.88 -2.33 -17.47
N ILE A 73 -20.09 -2.46 -16.17
CA ILE A 73 -19.25 -1.85 -15.12
C ILE A 73 -18.77 -2.94 -14.16
N PHE A 74 -17.45 -3.11 -14.05
CA PHE A 74 -16.85 -3.89 -12.98
C PHE A 74 -16.40 -2.93 -11.88
N ASN A 75 -17.02 -3.02 -10.70
CA ASN A 75 -16.72 -2.13 -9.57
C ASN A 75 -15.73 -2.79 -8.59
N LEU A 76 -14.42 -2.66 -8.88
CA LEU A 76 -13.34 -3.23 -8.03
C LEU A 76 -12.58 -2.17 -7.21
N ALA A 77 -12.89 -0.88 -7.35
CA ALA A 77 -12.15 0.19 -6.67
C ALA A 77 -12.32 0.11 -5.14
N CYS A 78 -11.43 -0.63 -4.48
CA CYS A 78 -11.08 -0.62 -3.06
C CYS A 78 -10.03 -1.71 -2.86
N SER A 79 -8.91 -1.44 -2.19
CA SER A 79 -7.96 -2.51 -1.87
C SER A 79 -8.52 -3.42 -0.78
N GLY A 80 -8.36 -4.73 -0.97
CA GLY A 80 -8.68 -5.75 0.04
C GLY A 80 -7.53 -6.06 1.00
N SER A 81 -6.36 -5.44 0.83
CA SER A 81 -5.24 -5.62 1.75
C SER A 81 -5.47 -4.84 3.05
N PRO A 82 -5.32 -5.48 4.24
CA PRO A 82 -5.39 -4.78 5.51
C PRO A 82 -4.45 -3.60 5.64
N THR A 83 -3.24 -3.70 5.07
CA THR A 83 -2.26 -2.60 5.08
C THR A 83 -2.75 -1.41 4.26
N SER A 84 -3.47 -1.66 3.18
CA SER A 84 -4.01 -0.62 2.32
C SER A 84 -5.28 0.04 2.88
N TYR A 85 -6.29 -0.74 3.27
CA TYR A 85 -7.60 -0.14 3.62
C TYR A 85 -7.59 0.58 4.97
N GLN A 86 -6.70 0.19 5.90
CA GLN A 86 -6.53 0.90 7.17
C GLN A 86 -5.60 2.11 7.05
N TYR A 87 -4.93 2.31 5.91
CA TYR A 87 -4.08 3.49 5.68
C TYR A 87 -4.89 4.79 5.75
N ASN A 88 -6.09 4.77 5.13
CA ASN A 88 -7.02 5.89 5.16
C ASN A 88 -8.45 5.34 5.33
N PRO A 89 -8.85 4.98 6.56
CA PRO A 89 -10.12 4.30 6.81
C PRO A 89 -11.33 5.15 6.41
N ILE A 90 -11.22 6.48 6.51
CA ILE A 90 -12.27 7.41 6.06
C ILE A 90 -12.42 7.38 4.54
N HIS A 91 -11.31 7.33 3.80
CA HIS A 91 -11.37 7.18 2.34
C HIS A 91 -11.89 5.80 1.95
N THR A 92 -11.48 4.74 2.63
CA THR A 92 -11.97 3.37 2.42
C THR A 92 -13.50 3.30 2.55
N ILE A 93 -14.06 3.83 3.64
CA ILE A 93 -15.52 3.78 3.82
C ILE A 93 -16.24 4.66 2.80
N LYS A 94 -15.71 5.85 2.46
CA LYS A 94 -16.28 6.70 1.39
C LYS A 94 -16.24 6.02 0.03
N THR A 95 -15.18 5.28 -0.27
CA THR A 95 -15.03 4.53 -1.51
C THR A 95 -16.11 3.46 -1.63
N ASN A 96 -16.38 2.71 -0.55
CA ASN A 96 -17.40 1.66 -0.54
C ASN A 96 -18.84 2.17 -0.32
N THR A 97 -19.04 3.47 -0.06
CA THR A 97 -20.38 4.08 0.12
C THR A 97 -20.66 5.10 -0.98
N ILE A 98 -20.12 6.32 -0.85
CA ILE A 98 -20.26 7.40 -1.83
C ILE A 98 -19.77 6.96 -3.22
N GLY A 99 -18.63 6.28 -3.28
CA GLY A 99 -18.09 5.77 -4.53
C GLY A 99 -19.01 4.74 -5.20
N VAL A 100 -19.57 3.83 -4.41
CA VAL A 100 -20.55 2.84 -4.88
C VAL A 100 -21.83 3.52 -5.39
N ILE A 101 -22.37 4.50 -4.65
CA ILE A 101 -23.54 5.29 -5.08
C ILE A 101 -23.27 5.96 -6.43
N ASN A 102 -22.10 6.60 -6.60
CA ASN A 102 -21.74 7.23 -7.87
C ASN A 102 -21.70 6.23 -9.04
N MET A 103 -21.20 5.01 -8.81
CA MET A 103 -21.14 3.97 -9.84
C MET A 103 -22.50 3.35 -10.14
N LEU A 104 -23.36 3.18 -9.14
CA LEU A 104 -24.75 2.73 -9.32
C LEU A 104 -25.57 3.76 -10.11
N GLU A 105 -25.45 5.05 -9.80
CA GLU A 105 -26.10 6.13 -10.56
C GLU A 105 -25.54 6.24 -11.98
N LEU A 106 -24.26 5.97 -12.19
CA LEU A 106 -23.69 5.86 -13.53
C LEU A 106 -24.30 4.66 -14.28
N ALA A 107 -24.36 3.48 -13.65
CA ALA A 107 -24.94 2.28 -14.24
C ALA A 107 -26.38 2.52 -14.66
N ARG A 108 -27.20 3.11 -13.78
CA ARG A 108 -28.60 3.41 -14.04
C ARG A 108 -28.78 4.35 -15.23
N ARG A 109 -28.00 5.43 -15.32
CA ARG A 109 -28.08 6.40 -16.43
C ARG A 109 -27.69 5.80 -17.78
N HIS A 110 -26.74 4.87 -17.80
CA HIS A 110 -26.31 4.18 -19.01
C HIS A 110 -27.09 2.89 -19.31
N GLN A 111 -28.00 2.47 -18.41
CA GLN A 111 -28.62 1.14 -18.42
C GLN A 111 -27.56 0.02 -18.49
N ALA A 112 -26.45 0.20 -17.78
CA ALA A 112 -25.33 -0.71 -17.76
C ALA A 112 -25.54 -1.81 -16.73
N ARG A 113 -25.09 -3.03 -17.04
CA ARG A 113 -24.94 -4.10 -16.04
C ARG A 113 -23.74 -3.78 -15.15
N ILE A 114 -23.90 -3.82 -13.83
CA ILE A 114 -22.83 -3.51 -12.87
C ILE A 114 -22.56 -4.67 -11.92
N MET A 115 -21.29 -5.04 -11.75
CA MET A 115 -20.86 -6.07 -10.82
C MET A 115 -20.13 -5.48 -9.62
N GLN A 116 -20.62 -5.78 -8.42
CA GLN A 116 -19.94 -5.50 -7.15
C GLN A 116 -18.97 -6.62 -6.79
N PHE A 117 -17.72 -6.23 -6.55
CA PHE A 117 -16.70 -7.11 -6.00
C PHE A 117 -16.73 -7.00 -4.48
N SER A 118 -17.59 -7.81 -3.87
CA SER A 118 -17.65 -7.99 -2.42
C SER A 118 -16.53 -8.94 -1.95
N THR A 119 -16.56 -9.35 -0.69
CA THR A 119 -15.44 -10.02 -0.03
C THR A 119 -15.92 -10.99 1.03
N SER A 120 -15.14 -12.03 1.30
CA SER A 120 -15.37 -12.92 2.44
C SER A 120 -15.24 -12.22 3.80
N GLU A 121 -14.64 -11.02 3.89
CA GLU A 121 -14.54 -10.27 5.17
C GLU A 121 -15.92 -9.83 5.70
N ILE A 122 -16.97 -9.79 4.87
CA ILE A 122 -18.33 -9.49 5.34
C ILE A 122 -18.85 -10.53 6.34
N TYR A 123 -18.28 -11.74 6.32
CA TYR A 123 -18.60 -12.82 7.24
C TYR A 123 -17.89 -12.64 8.60
N GLY A 124 -16.86 -11.78 8.67
CA GLY A 124 -16.15 -11.44 9.91
C GLY A 124 -15.37 -12.60 10.52
N ASP A 125 -15.61 -12.85 11.81
CA ASP A 125 -15.14 -14.03 12.56
C ASP A 125 -16.25 -15.10 12.60
N PRO A 126 -16.31 -15.98 11.59
CA PRO A 126 -17.47 -16.84 11.36
C PRO A 126 -17.68 -17.82 12.53
N LEU A 127 -18.94 -18.01 12.88
CA LEU A 127 -19.37 -18.99 13.90
C LEU A 127 -19.46 -20.42 13.34
N THR A 128 -19.43 -20.55 12.01
CA THR A 128 -19.57 -21.80 11.27
C THR A 128 -18.24 -22.21 10.60
N PRO A 129 -17.99 -23.53 10.44
CA PRO A 129 -16.81 -24.05 9.73
C PRO A 129 -16.64 -23.53 8.30
N THR A 130 -17.75 -23.50 7.55
CA THR A 130 -17.86 -23.02 6.16
C THR A 130 -18.79 -21.82 6.10
N GLN A 131 -18.57 -20.94 5.13
CA GLN A 131 -19.35 -19.71 4.97
C GLN A 131 -20.17 -19.80 3.69
N SER A 132 -21.49 -19.87 3.84
CA SER A 132 -22.49 -19.86 2.77
C SER A 132 -23.01 -18.45 2.53
N GLU A 133 -23.66 -18.22 1.39
CA GLU A 133 -24.23 -16.92 1.05
C GLU A 133 -25.39 -16.50 1.96
N THR A 134 -26.02 -17.47 2.65
CA THR A 134 -27.08 -17.23 3.63
C THR A 134 -26.57 -16.75 4.99
N ASP A 135 -25.26 -16.81 5.24
CA ASP A 135 -24.69 -16.38 6.52
C ASP A 135 -24.68 -14.86 6.65
N ASN A 136 -25.21 -14.36 7.77
CA ASN A 136 -25.27 -12.92 8.07
C ASN A 136 -23.91 -12.32 8.47
N GLY A 137 -22.94 -13.16 8.83
CA GLY A 137 -21.62 -12.76 9.32
C GLY A 137 -21.60 -12.32 10.79
N ASN A 138 -20.41 -12.33 11.38
CA ASN A 138 -20.12 -11.87 12.75
C ASN A 138 -18.98 -10.84 12.69
N VAL A 139 -19.35 -9.59 12.43
CA VAL A 139 -18.42 -8.47 12.19
C VAL A 139 -18.47 -7.49 13.35
N ASN A 140 -17.30 -7.00 13.79
CA ASN A 140 -17.23 -5.93 14.78
C ASN A 140 -17.31 -4.56 14.08
N PRO A 141 -18.40 -3.80 14.24
CA PRO A 141 -18.61 -2.54 13.53
C PRO A 141 -17.73 -1.39 14.04
N LEU A 142 -17.08 -1.55 15.21
CA LEU A 142 -16.23 -0.53 15.84
C LEU A 142 -14.74 -0.85 15.74
N GLY A 143 -14.40 -2.04 15.23
CA GLY A 143 -13.02 -2.50 15.11
C GLY A 143 -12.22 -1.73 14.06
N PRO A 144 -10.88 -1.79 14.09
CA PRO A 144 -10.02 -1.11 13.12
C PRO A 144 -10.19 -1.62 11.68
N ARG A 145 -10.81 -2.80 11.48
CA ARG A 145 -11.14 -3.36 10.16
C ARG A 145 -12.51 -2.92 9.63
N ALA A 146 -13.39 -2.39 10.49
CA ALA A 146 -14.78 -2.08 10.16
C ALA A 146 -14.94 -1.13 8.96
N CYS A 147 -13.99 -0.20 8.74
CA CYS A 147 -14.03 0.70 7.58
C CYS A 147 -14.09 -0.03 6.22
N TYR A 148 -13.52 -1.24 6.13
CA TYR A 148 -13.58 -2.11 4.97
C TYR A 148 -14.78 -3.07 5.08
N ASP A 149 -14.91 -3.76 6.21
CA ASP A 149 -15.92 -4.81 6.40
C ASP A 149 -17.35 -4.25 6.29
N GLU A 150 -17.67 -3.21 7.07
CA GLU A 150 -18.97 -2.53 7.03
C GLU A 150 -19.15 -1.73 5.74
N GLY A 151 -18.06 -1.21 5.18
CA GLY A 151 -18.09 -0.57 3.86
C GLY A 151 -18.59 -1.54 2.79
N LYS A 152 -18.03 -2.75 2.75
CA LYS A 152 -18.42 -3.80 1.79
C LYS A 152 -19.82 -4.35 2.05
N ARG A 153 -20.22 -4.52 3.31
CA ARG A 153 -21.60 -4.88 3.68
C ARG A 153 -22.59 -3.83 3.21
N CYS A 154 -22.32 -2.55 3.47
CA CYS A 154 -23.14 -1.44 3.00
C CYS A 154 -23.22 -1.39 1.46
N ALA A 155 -22.12 -1.68 0.77
CA ALA A 155 -22.12 -1.76 -0.69
C ALA A 155 -23.07 -2.85 -1.23
N GLU A 156 -23.13 -4.04 -0.60
CA GLU A 156 -24.10 -5.07 -1.00
C GLU A 156 -25.55 -4.60 -0.79
N THR A 157 -25.84 -3.94 0.34
CA THR A 157 -27.16 -3.36 0.60
C THR A 157 -27.54 -2.34 -0.48
N LEU A 158 -26.65 -1.41 -0.80
CA LEU A 158 -26.87 -0.39 -1.84
C LEU A 158 -27.15 -1.03 -3.22
N PHE A 159 -26.40 -2.05 -3.61
CA PHE A 159 -26.65 -2.77 -4.85
C PHE A 159 -28.07 -3.38 -4.86
N MET A 160 -28.42 -4.10 -3.80
CA MET A 160 -29.74 -4.75 -3.69
C MET A 160 -30.90 -3.75 -3.62
N ASP A 161 -30.72 -2.59 -2.99
CA ASP A 161 -31.71 -1.51 -2.99
C ASP A 161 -31.92 -0.95 -4.39
N TYR A 162 -30.86 -0.69 -5.15
CA TYR A 162 -30.97 -0.23 -6.54
C TYR A 162 -31.64 -1.25 -7.46
N TYR A 163 -31.42 -2.54 -7.22
CA TYR A 163 -32.14 -3.60 -7.92
C TYR A 163 -33.64 -3.57 -7.64
N ARG A 164 -34.04 -3.49 -6.35
CA ARG A 164 -35.46 -3.49 -5.95
C ARG A 164 -36.20 -2.22 -6.36
N GLU A 165 -35.59 -1.06 -6.15
CA GLU A 165 -36.25 0.25 -6.35
C GLU A 165 -36.20 0.71 -7.81
N TYR A 166 -35.10 0.46 -8.52
CA TYR A 166 -34.87 0.99 -9.86
C TYR A 166 -34.74 -0.07 -10.95
N GLY A 167 -34.84 -1.37 -10.60
CA GLY A 167 -34.64 -2.46 -11.56
C GLY A 167 -33.24 -2.49 -12.17
N ALA A 168 -32.22 -1.99 -11.45
CA ALA A 168 -30.85 -1.94 -11.96
C ALA A 168 -30.31 -3.36 -12.22
N ASP A 169 -29.68 -3.60 -13.38
CA ASP A 169 -29.05 -4.88 -13.68
C ASP A 169 -27.73 -5.03 -12.91
N ILE A 170 -27.80 -5.72 -11.78
CA ILE A 170 -26.68 -5.90 -10.86
C ILE A 170 -26.15 -7.33 -10.85
N LYS A 171 -24.88 -7.48 -10.47
CA LYS A 171 -24.24 -8.73 -10.07
C LYS A 171 -23.47 -8.53 -8.77
N ILE A 172 -23.52 -9.48 -7.85
CA ILE A 172 -22.73 -9.46 -6.61
C ILE A 172 -21.93 -10.75 -6.51
N ILE A 173 -20.60 -10.63 -6.36
CA ILE A 173 -19.70 -11.75 -6.06
C ILE A 173 -18.99 -11.51 -4.73
N ARG A 174 -18.84 -12.56 -3.92
CA ARG A 174 -18.12 -12.54 -2.64
C ARG A 174 -16.81 -13.29 -2.80
N ILE A 175 -15.72 -12.53 -2.88
CA ILE A 175 -14.40 -13.07 -3.23
C ILE A 175 -13.66 -13.51 -1.97
N PHE A 176 -13.20 -14.76 -1.97
CA PHE A 176 -12.30 -15.31 -0.96
C PHE A 176 -10.82 -15.05 -1.33
N ASN A 177 -9.89 -15.44 -0.47
CA ASN A 177 -8.46 -15.12 -0.64
C ASN A 177 -7.95 -15.55 -2.02
N THR A 178 -7.71 -14.58 -2.87
CA THR A 178 -7.22 -14.80 -4.23
C THR A 178 -5.76 -14.44 -4.33
N TYR A 179 -4.98 -15.25 -5.04
CA TYR A 179 -3.56 -15.03 -5.27
C TYR A 179 -3.14 -15.25 -6.73
N GLY A 180 -1.98 -14.71 -7.10
CA GLY A 180 -1.44 -14.81 -8.45
C GLY A 180 -0.39 -13.75 -8.79
N PRO A 181 0.11 -13.73 -10.03
CA PRO A 181 0.98 -12.67 -10.52
C PRO A 181 0.30 -11.28 -10.43
N LYS A 182 1.10 -10.21 -10.36
CA LYS A 182 0.67 -8.79 -10.17
C LYS A 182 0.07 -8.44 -8.80
N MET A 183 0.04 -9.36 -7.85
CA MET A 183 -0.21 -9.01 -6.44
C MET A 183 0.81 -7.98 -5.94
N ASP A 184 0.37 -7.12 -5.03
CA ASP A 184 1.27 -6.19 -4.36
C ASP A 184 2.27 -6.96 -3.49
N ILE A 185 3.55 -6.63 -3.63
CA ILE A 185 4.63 -7.21 -2.82
C ILE A 185 4.55 -6.81 -1.35
N ASN A 186 3.86 -5.70 -1.04
CA ASN A 186 3.61 -5.20 0.31
C ASN A 186 2.17 -5.46 0.78
N ASP A 187 1.49 -6.40 0.13
CA ASP A 187 0.11 -6.78 0.47
C ASP A 187 -0.05 -7.20 1.93
N GLY A 188 1.03 -7.70 2.55
CA GLY A 188 1.13 -7.94 4.00
C GLY A 188 0.44 -9.21 4.49
N ARG A 189 -0.22 -9.98 3.61
CA ARG A 189 -0.81 -11.28 3.93
C ARG A 189 0.24 -12.40 3.84
N ALA A 190 -0.07 -13.53 4.48
CA ALA A 190 0.82 -14.69 4.61
C ALA A 190 1.43 -15.14 3.27
N MET A 191 0.61 -15.29 2.22
CA MET A 191 1.06 -15.75 0.90
C MET A 191 2.22 -14.92 0.34
N THR A 192 2.02 -13.60 0.23
CA THR A 192 3.03 -12.69 -0.31
C THR A 192 4.27 -12.62 0.58
N ASN A 193 4.07 -12.47 1.90
CA ASN A 193 5.19 -12.35 2.84
C ASN A 193 6.10 -13.59 2.81
N PHE A 194 5.51 -14.78 2.70
CA PHE A 194 6.27 -16.03 2.66
C PHE A 194 7.06 -16.15 1.35
N ILE A 195 6.45 -15.85 0.21
CA ILE A 195 7.14 -15.87 -1.10
C ILE A 195 8.31 -14.88 -1.11
N VAL A 196 8.06 -13.65 -0.66
CA VAL A 196 9.08 -12.58 -0.64
C VAL A 196 10.23 -12.93 0.30
N ASN A 197 9.95 -13.39 1.52
CA ASN A 197 10.99 -13.76 2.46
C ASN A 197 11.80 -14.96 1.95
N ALA A 198 11.13 -16.00 1.44
CA ALA A 198 11.80 -17.17 0.92
C ALA A 198 12.71 -16.83 -0.27
N LEU A 199 12.24 -16.04 -1.23
CA LEU A 199 13.06 -15.56 -2.37
C LEU A 199 14.21 -14.63 -1.93
N ALA A 200 14.03 -13.88 -0.84
CA ALA A 200 15.08 -13.04 -0.26
C ALA A 200 16.06 -13.81 0.63
N GLY A 201 15.88 -15.13 0.83
CA GLY A 201 16.67 -15.93 1.75
C GLY A 201 16.50 -15.55 3.23
N LYS A 202 15.38 -14.90 3.57
CA LYS A 202 15.01 -14.49 4.94
C LYS A 202 14.08 -15.52 5.56
N ASP A 203 14.08 -15.59 6.89
CA ASP A 203 13.19 -16.50 7.61
C ASP A 203 11.70 -16.20 7.32
N VAL A 204 10.93 -17.26 7.23
CA VAL A 204 9.48 -17.23 7.04
C VAL A 204 8.84 -17.24 8.42
N VAL A 205 8.24 -16.11 8.82
CA VAL A 205 7.64 -15.95 10.14
C VAL A 205 6.18 -16.42 10.10
N ILE A 206 5.82 -17.33 11.00
CA ILE A 206 4.44 -17.77 11.25
C ILE A 206 4.01 -17.33 12.65
N TYR A 207 2.76 -16.91 12.79
CA TYR A 207 2.20 -16.51 14.09
C TYR A 207 1.49 -17.70 14.75
N GLY A 208 1.83 -17.98 16.01
CA GLY A 208 1.35 -19.17 16.72
C GLY A 208 2.02 -20.46 16.24
N ASP A 209 1.28 -21.56 16.23
CA ASP A 209 1.75 -22.90 15.82
C ASP A 209 1.56 -23.18 14.32
N GLY A 210 0.95 -22.26 13.57
CA GLY A 210 0.65 -22.40 12.15
C GLY A 210 -0.45 -23.43 11.83
N SER A 211 -1.19 -23.91 12.84
CA SER A 211 -2.28 -24.91 12.68
C SER A 211 -3.53 -24.34 12.00
N TYR A 212 -3.71 -23.02 12.03
CA TYR A 212 -4.86 -22.38 11.40
C TYR A 212 -4.85 -22.58 9.89
N THR A 213 -6.02 -22.85 9.35
CA THR A 213 -6.22 -23.12 7.93
C THR A 213 -6.76 -21.90 7.21
N ARG A 214 -6.42 -21.81 5.93
CA ARG A 214 -6.95 -20.82 4.98
C ARG A 214 -7.24 -21.51 3.65
N SER A 215 -8.27 -21.03 2.99
CA SER A 215 -8.51 -21.29 1.58
C SER A 215 -7.76 -20.28 0.71
N PHE A 216 -7.23 -20.73 -0.43
CA PHE A 216 -6.60 -19.86 -1.44
C PHE A 216 -7.05 -20.24 -2.84
N GLN A 217 -7.53 -19.25 -3.59
CA GLN A 217 -7.98 -19.38 -4.96
C GLN A 217 -6.98 -18.75 -5.92
N TYR A 218 -6.64 -19.44 -7.01
CA TYR A 218 -5.80 -18.86 -8.05
C TYR A 218 -6.59 -17.88 -8.94
N ILE A 219 -5.94 -16.80 -9.37
CA ILE A 219 -6.56 -15.70 -10.12
C ILE A 219 -7.30 -16.16 -11.38
N ASP A 220 -6.79 -17.12 -12.15
CA ASP A 220 -7.44 -17.57 -13.38
C ASP A 220 -8.80 -18.22 -13.11
N ASP A 221 -8.96 -18.92 -11.99
CA ASP A 221 -10.25 -19.50 -11.62
C ASP A 221 -11.25 -18.43 -11.18
N LEU A 222 -10.77 -17.38 -10.48
CA LEU A 222 -11.59 -16.22 -10.16
C LEU A 222 -12.08 -15.52 -11.44
N LEU A 223 -11.20 -15.31 -12.42
CA LEU A 223 -11.55 -14.64 -13.68
C LEU A 223 -12.64 -15.42 -14.44
N LYS A 224 -12.58 -16.76 -14.46
CA LYS A 224 -13.66 -17.59 -15.02
C LYS A 224 -14.98 -17.40 -14.28
N GLY A 225 -14.96 -17.36 -12.95
CA GLY A 225 -16.16 -17.15 -12.14
C GLY A 225 -16.79 -15.77 -12.37
N ILE A 226 -15.96 -14.73 -12.49
CA ILE A 226 -16.39 -13.37 -12.86
C ILE A 226 -17.08 -13.37 -14.22
N ASP A 227 -16.48 -14.01 -15.23
CA ASP A 227 -17.08 -14.07 -16.57
C ASP A 227 -18.42 -14.77 -16.58
N LEU A 228 -18.51 -15.93 -15.92
CA LEU A 228 -19.76 -16.70 -15.84
C LEU A 228 -20.84 -15.86 -15.15
N MET A 229 -20.53 -15.23 -14.02
CA MET A 229 -21.48 -14.38 -13.30
C MET A 229 -21.91 -13.15 -14.11
N MET A 230 -20.99 -12.49 -14.82
CA MET A 230 -21.31 -11.30 -15.61
C MET A 230 -22.26 -11.62 -16.76
N ASN A 231 -22.16 -12.82 -17.33
CA ASN A 231 -23.01 -13.29 -18.43
C ASN A 231 -24.31 -13.97 -17.96
N GLN A 232 -24.56 -14.12 -16.66
CA GLN A 232 -25.85 -14.63 -16.17
C GLN A 232 -26.94 -13.57 -16.26
N ASP A 233 -28.10 -13.92 -16.83
CA ASP A 233 -29.24 -13.00 -16.93
C ASP A 233 -30.24 -13.16 -15.79
N LYS A 234 -30.46 -14.38 -15.31
CA LYS A 234 -31.50 -14.70 -14.32
C LYS A 234 -31.04 -14.68 -12.87
N PHE A 235 -29.78 -14.38 -12.63
CA PHE A 235 -29.17 -14.46 -11.31
C PHE A 235 -28.35 -13.21 -11.00
N THR A 236 -28.68 -12.53 -9.92
CA THR A 236 -28.05 -11.28 -9.47
C THR A 236 -26.98 -11.49 -8.40
N GLY A 237 -26.98 -12.65 -7.73
CA GLY A 237 -26.11 -12.93 -6.59
C GLY A 237 -26.76 -12.58 -5.24
N PRO A 238 -26.00 -12.56 -4.14
CA PRO A 238 -24.57 -12.83 -4.05
C PRO A 238 -24.19 -14.28 -4.39
N VAL A 239 -22.93 -14.50 -4.77
CA VAL A 239 -22.33 -15.84 -4.93
C VAL A 239 -20.88 -15.82 -4.47
N ASN A 240 -20.49 -16.84 -3.70
CA ASN A 240 -19.13 -17.05 -3.24
C ASN A 240 -18.26 -17.54 -4.38
N LEU A 241 -17.12 -16.87 -4.59
CA LEU A 241 -16.05 -17.34 -5.46
C LEU A 241 -14.80 -17.55 -4.60
N GLY A 242 -14.41 -18.81 -4.47
CA GLY A 242 -13.34 -19.26 -3.58
C GLY A 242 -12.94 -20.70 -3.87
N ASN A 243 -11.86 -21.16 -3.24
CA ASN A 243 -11.48 -22.58 -3.25
C ASN A 243 -11.82 -23.20 -1.89
N PRO A 244 -12.66 -24.25 -1.81
CA PRO A 244 -12.99 -24.89 -0.54
C PRO A 244 -11.81 -25.71 0.04
N GLU A 245 -10.75 -25.95 -0.73
CA GLU A 245 -9.55 -26.60 -0.24
C GLU A 245 -8.80 -25.73 0.78
N GLU A 246 -8.60 -26.29 1.96
CA GLU A 246 -7.91 -25.63 3.06
C GLU A 246 -6.48 -26.11 3.20
N VAL A 247 -5.57 -25.17 3.43
CA VAL A 247 -4.16 -25.44 3.74
C VAL A 247 -3.81 -24.77 5.06
N SER A 248 -3.02 -25.44 5.90
CA SER A 248 -2.50 -24.82 7.12
C SER A 248 -1.44 -23.77 6.80
N ILE A 249 -1.30 -22.74 7.64
CA ILE A 249 -0.25 -21.73 7.47
C ILE A 249 1.15 -22.37 7.48
N LEU A 250 1.36 -23.38 8.33
CA LEU A 250 2.61 -24.12 8.38
C LEU A 250 2.90 -24.89 7.09
N GLU A 251 1.90 -25.59 6.55
CA GLU A 251 2.03 -26.32 5.29
C GLU A 251 2.29 -25.36 4.13
N LEU A 252 1.58 -24.23 4.09
CA LEU A 252 1.81 -23.19 3.09
C LEU A 252 3.26 -22.69 3.10
N ALA A 253 3.79 -22.38 4.28
CA ALA A 253 5.18 -21.95 4.44
C ALA A 253 6.17 -23.01 3.92
N ARG A 254 5.94 -24.28 4.24
CA ARG A 254 6.77 -25.40 3.75
C ARG A 254 6.73 -25.54 2.24
N LYS A 255 5.54 -25.49 1.63
CA LYS A 255 5.40 -25.55 0.16
C LYS A 255 6.16 -24.41 -0.51
N ILE A 256 6.02 -23.18 -0.02
CA ILE A 256 6.71 -22.01 -0.59
C ILE A 256 8.23 -22.13 -0.47
N ILE A 257 8.77 -22.55 0.68
CA ILE A 257 10.22 -22.75 0.86
C ILE A 257 10.73 -23.81 -0.13
N SER A 258 9.98 -24.91 -0.28
CA SER A 258 10.31 -25.98 -1.23
C SER A 258 10.32 -25.48 -2.69
N LEU A 259 9.24 -24.83 -3.14
CA LEU A 259 9.09 -24.36 -4.53
C LEU A 259 10.06 -23.22 -4.89
N THR A 260 10.46 -22.42 -3.91
CA THR A 260 11.49 -21.38 -4.11
C THR A 260 12.91 -21.94 -4.09
N GLY A 261 13.12 -23.18 -3.65
CA GLY A 261 14.45 -23.75 -3.42
C GLY A 261 15.24 -23.03 -2.31
N SER A 262 14.54 -22.33 -1.41
CA SER A 262 15.17 -21.49 -0.39
C SER A 262 15.68 -22.29 0.81
N LYS A 263 16.69 -21.76 1.50
CA LYS A 263 17.19 -22.27 2.79
C LYS A 263 16.58 -21.56 4.01
N SER A 264 15.60 -20.68 3.78
CA SER A 264 14.88 -19.97 4.83
C SER A 264 14.33 -20.92 5.88
N LYS A 265 14.43 -20.53 7.16
CA LYS A 265 13.82 -21.29 8.26
C LYS A 265 12.41 -20.79 8.52
N ILE A 266 11.57 -21.66 9.07
CA ILE A 266 10.28 -21.25 9.62
C ILE A 266 10.50 -20.82 11.07
N VAL A 267 10.14 -19.59 11.39
CA VAL A 267 10.25 -19.01 12.75
C VAL A 267 8.86 -18.73 13.27
N THR A 268 8.60 -19.09 14.53
CA THR A 268 7.32 -18.85 15.19
C THR A 268 7.38 -17.59 16.04
N GLU A 269 6.37 -16.73 15.92
CA GLU A 269 6.16 -15.57 16.78
C GLU A 269 4.86 -15.68 17.59
N ALA A 270 4.78 -14.92 18.68
CA ALA A 270 3.59 -14.87 19.53
C ALA A 270 2.37 -14.39 18.72
N LYS A 271 1.19 -14.94 19.04
CA LYS A 271 -0.04 -14.73 18.27
C LYS A 271 -0.38 -13.24 18.13
N ALA A 272 -0.78 -12.85 16.92
CA ALA A 272 -1.52 -11.62 16.70
C ALA A 272 -2.94 -11.78 17.29
N THR A 273 -3.44 -10.73 17.96
CA THR A 273 -4.60 -10.82 18.86
C THR A 273 -5.96 -11.04 18.17
N ASP A 274 -6.07 -10.84 16.84
CA ASP A 274 -7.37 -10.76 16.13
C ASP A 274 -7.38 -11.40 14.71
N ASP A 275 -6.61 -12.46 14.45
CA ASP A 275 -6.67 -13.15 13.15
C ASP A 275 -7.75 -14.26 13.16
N PRO A 276 -8.70 -14.28 12.20
CA PRO A 276 -9.79 -15.27 12.17
C PRO A 276 -9.23 -16.68 12.21
N LYS A 277 -9.83 -17.60 12.98
CA LYS A 277 -9.27 -18.95 13.12
C LYS A 277 -9.37 -19.76 11.83
N ARG A 278 -10.45 -19.57 11.07
CA ARG A 278 -10.76 -20.33 9.85
C ARG A 278 -11.55 -19.48 8.87
N ARG A 279 -11.37 -19.74 7.57
CA ARG A 279 -12.19 -19.16 6.50
C ARG A 279 -12.22 -20.10 5.30
N CYS A 280 -13.39 -20.68 5.04
CA CYS A 280 -13.60 -21.70 4.02
C CYS A 280 -14.94 -21.41 3.30
N PRO A 281 -14.92 -21.16 1.98
CA PRO A 281 -16.13 -20.89 1.22
C PRO A 281 -16.97 -22.15 1.06
N ASP A 282 -18.28 -22.05 1.25
CA ASP A 282 -19.22 -22.93 0.57
C ASP A 282 -19.43 -22.38 -0.85
N ILE A 283 -19.21 -23.22 -1.86
CA ILE A 283 -19.30 -22.88 -3.29
C ILE A 283 -20.44 -23.61 -4.01
N GLY A 284 -21.33 -24.31 -3.28
CA GLY A 284 -22.43 -25.06 -3.88
C GLY A 284 -23.34 -24.21 -4.77
N LEU A 285 -23.58 -22.94 -4.39
CA LEU A 285 -24.38 -22.02 -5.20
C LEU A 285 -23.67 -21.61 -6.51
N ALA A 286 -22.34 -21.51 -6.49
CA ALA A 286 -21.55 -21.22 -7.69
C ALA A 286 -21.57 -22.41 -8.66
N GLU A 287 -21.50 -23.63 -8.14
CA GLU A 287 -21.65 -24.85 -8.95
C GLU A 287 -23.05 -24.93 -9.57
N GLU A 288 -24.10 -24.70 -8.78
CA GLU A 288 -25.49 -24.79 -9.22
C GLU A 288 -25.83 -23.70 -10.26
N LYS A 289 -25.52 -22.43 -9.97
CA LYS A 289 -25.96 -21.29 -10.80
C LYS A 289 -25.01 -20.97 -11.94
N LEU A 290 -23.71 -21.26 -11.79
CA LEU A 290 -22.68 -20.88 -12.77
C LEU A 290 -22.03 -22.09 -13.44
N GLY A 291 -22.19 -23.31 -12.92
CA GLY A 291 -21.39 -24.46 -13.36
C GLY A 291 -19.89 -24.24 -13.09
N TRP A 292 -19.56 -23.45 -12.06
CA TRP A 292 -18.20 -23.01 -11.78
C TRP A 292 -17.60 -23.80 -10.61
N HIS A 293 -16.34 -24.22 -10.78
CA HIS A 293 -15.53 -24.85 -9.73
C HIS A 293 -14.04 -24.51 -9.99
N PRO A 294 -13.21 -24.24 -8.97
CA PRO A 294 -11.77 -24.01 -9.14
C PRO A 294 -11.07 -25.26 -9.70
N LYS A 295 -10.09 -25.08 -10.58
CA LYS A 295 -9.39 -26.19 -11.27
C LYS A 295 -7.89 -26.19 -11.08
N ILE A 296 -7.33 -25.10 -10.59
CA ILE A 296 -5.89 -24.92 -10.46
C ILE A 296 -5.49 -25.25 -9.02
N SER A 297 -4.60 -26.23 -8.88
CA SER A 297 -4.05 -26.62 -7.59
C SER A 297 -3.28 -25.47 -6.93
N LEU A 298 -3.08 -25.56 -5.61
CA LEU A 298 -2.26 -24.61 -4.88
C LEU A 298 -0.82 -24.58 -5.41
N GLU A 299 -0.25 -25.75 -5.70
CA GLU A 299 1.10 -25.91 -6.24
C GLU A 299 1.25 -25.24 -7.61
N ASP A 300 0.37 -25.53 -8.58
CA ASP A 300 0.46 -24.96 -9.93
C ASP A 300 0.32 -23.43 -9.91
N GLY A 301 -0.57 -22.92 -9.05
CA GLY A 301 -0.74 -21.50 -8.89
C GLY A 301 0.46 -20.84 -8.20
N LEU A 302 1.05 -21.50 -7.19
CA LEU A 302 2.25 -21.02 -6.50
C LEU A 302 3.45 -20.96 -7.44
N ASP A 303 3.67 -21.96 -8.29
CA ASP A 303 4.78 -21.97 -9.25
C ASP A 303 4.75 -20.74 -10.16
N LYS A 304 3.60 -20.47 -10.78
CA LYS A 304 3.40 -19.28 -11.63
C LYS A 304 3.58 -17.97 -10.85
N THR A 305 3.11 -17.95 -9.61
CA THR A 305 3.21 -16.76 -8.75
C THR A 305 4.66 -16.51 -8.38
N ILE A 306 5.37 -17.52 -7.87
CA ILE A 306 6.79 -17.44 -7.50
C ILE A 306 7.62 -17.00 -8.69
N GLU A 307 7.37 -17.57 -9.88
CA GLU A 307 8.11 -17.18 -11.09
C GLU A 307 7.91 -15.70 -11.43
N TYR A 308 6.68 -15.20 -11.34
CA TYR A 308 6.44 -13.76 -11.47
C TYR A 308 7.22 -12.95 -10.42
N PHE A 309 7.21 -13.34 -9.15
CA PHE A 309 7.92 -12.62 -8.08
C PHE A 309 9.44 -12.61 -8.27
N LYS A 310 10.03 -13.65 -8.88
CA LYS A 310 11.47 -13.65 -9.25
C LYS A 310 11.82 -12.58 -10.29
N THR A 311 10.89 -12.21 -11.16
CA THR A 311 11.10 -11.16 -12.18
C THR A 311 11.03 -9.74 -11.63
N ILE A 312 10.55 -9.57 -10.39
CA ILE A 312 10.38 -8.26 -9.76
C ILE A 312 11.62 -7.99 -8.89
N GLU A 313 12.14 -6.76 -8.96
CA GLU A 313 13.14 -6.29 -8.01
C GLU A 313 12.48 -6.23 -6.62
N LEU A 314 12.80 -7.19 -5.74
CA LEU A 314 12.30 -7.22 -4.37
C LEU A 314 12.67 -5.89 -3.69
N PRO A 315 11.78 -5.31 -2.85
CA PRO A 315 12.07 -4.05 -2.19
C PRO A 315 13.24 -4.23 -1.24
N GLU A 316 14.42 -3.77 -1.66
CA GLU A 316 15.51 -3.58 -0.74
C GLU A 316 15.07 -2.50 0.25
N LYS A 317 14.89 -2.89 1.53
CA LYS A 317 14.58 -1.99 2.63
C LYS A 317 15.81 -1.14 2.95
N ARG A 318 16.17 -0.22 2.06
CA ARG A 318 17.27 0.73 2.24
C ARG A 318 16.74 2.14 2.37
N VAL A 319 17.10 2.79 3.47
CA VAL A 319 16.79 4.20 3.73
C VAL A 319 18.05 5.02 3.55
N LEU A 320 18.00 6.04 2.70
CA LEU A 320 19.03 7.08 2.69
C LEU A 320 18.58 8.24 3.58
N ALA A 321 19.33 8.51 4.65
CA ALA A 321 19.04 9.57 5.60
C ALA A 321 20.12 10.66 5.57
N PHE A 322 19.71 11.92 5.68
CA PHE A 322 20.61 13.06 5.88
C PHE A 322 20.40 13.67 7.26
N ALA A 323 21.46 13.68 8.07
CA ALA A 323 21.48 14.27 9.42
C ALA A 323 22.65 15.24 9.56
N ILE A 324 22.54 16.28 10.41
CA ILE A 324 23.66 17.21 10.58
C ILE A 324 24.80 16.51 11.28
N THR A 325 24.56 16.00 12.49
CA THR A 325 25.49 15.14 13.25
C THR A 325 24.92 13.73 13.31
N TYR A 326 25.75 12.73 13.65
CA TYR A 326 25.27 11.39 13.99
C TYR A 326 26.41 10.59 14.64
N TYR A 327 26.24 10.20 15.91
CA TYR A 327 27.21 9.50 16.77
C TYR A 327 28.65 10.07 16.76
N PRO A 328 29.22 10.49 17.92
CA PRO A 328 28.66 10.39 19.27
C PRO A 328 27.68 11.51 19.62
N ASP A 329 27.71 12.62 18.87
CA ASP A 329 26.88 13.79 19.16
C ASP A 329 25.49 13.62 18.51
N LEU A 330 24.49 13.27 19.33
CA LEU A 330 23.12 13.03 18.89
C LEU A 330 22.18 14.11 19.46
N GLY A 331 21.52 14.87 18.58
CA GLY A 331 20.36 15.67 18.93
C GLY A 331 19.09 14.81 19.05
N PRO A 332 17.94 15.40 19.40
CA PRO A 332 16.67 14.66 19.55
C PRO A 332 16.24 13.91 18.29
N ALA A 333 16.50 14.50 17.12
CA ALA A 333 16.21 13.90 15.82
C ALA A 333 17.18 12.75 15.48
N GLU A 334 18.46 12.95 15.73
CA GLU A 334 19.49 11.92 15.53
C GLU A 334 19.32 10.73 16.49
N LEU A 335 18.89 10.98 17.73
CA LEU A 335 18.49 9.94 18.69
C LEU A 335 17.29 9.15 18.18
N ALA A 336 16.24 9.82 17.71
CA ALA A 336 15.09 9.14 17.12
C ALA A 336 15.46 8.32 15.87
N LEU A 337 16.44 8.77 15.07
CA LEU A 337 16.98 8.00 13.95
C LEU A 337 17.76 6.75 14.42
N ALA A 338 18.60 6.90 15.44
CA ALA A 338 19.34 5.79 16.02
C ALA A 338 18.40 4.74 16.64
N ASP A 339 17.36 5.18 17.33
CA ASP A 339 16.33 4.29 17.88
C ASP A 339 15.51 3.64 16.76
N LEU A 340 15.19 4.37 15.69
CA LEU A 340 14.48 3.83 14.52
C LEU A 340 15.28 2.73 13.83
N ALA A 341 16.58 2.94 13.63
CA ALA A 341 17.46 1.92 13.06
C ALA A 341 17.43 0.64 13.90
N LYS A 342 17.44 0.75 15.23
CA LYS A 342 17.33 -0.40 16.14
C LYS A 342 15.97 -1.09 16.07
N GLU A 343 14.87 -0.33 15.96
CA GLU A 343 13.52 -0.90 15.85
C GLU A 343 13.22 -1.53 14.47
N MET A 344 14.10 -1.32 13.47
CA MET A 344 13.96 -1.85 12.11
C MET A 344 15.18 -2.66 11.66
N PRO A 345 15.50 -3.81 12.29
CA PRO A 345 16.73 -4.57 12.04
C PRO A 345 16.86 -5.07 10.59
N ASP A 346 15.75 -5.31 9.90
CA ASP A 346 15.71 -5.78 8.50
C ASP A 346 15.93 -4.68 7.46
N THR A 347 16.25 -3.47 7.90
CA THR A 347 16.36 -2.26 7.08
C THR A 347 17.75 -1.69 7.16
N GLU A 348 18.42 -1.47 6.03
CA GLU A 348 19.72 -0.81 6.01
C GLU A 348 19.53 0.72 5.99
N PHE A 349 20.10 1.41 6.97
CA PHE A 349 20.10 2.87 7.04
C PHE A 349 21.43 3.41 6.56
N HIS A 350 21.45 4.13 5.45
CA HIS A 350 22.62 4.86 4.96
C HIS A 350 22.51 6.31 5.41
N ILE A 351 23.32 6.72 6.39
CA ILE A 351 23.24 8.01 7.05
C ILE A 351 24.41 8.88 6.59
N ILE A 352 24.13 9.96 5.87
CA ILE A 352 25.13 10.95 5.48
C ILE A 352 25.10 12.09 6.49
N THR A 353 26.26 12.38 7.09
CA THR A 353 26.39 13.36 8.17
C THR A 353 27.69 14.15 8.09
N GLY A 354 27.79 15.26 8.83
CA GLY A 354 29.03 16.03 8.96
C GLY A 354 30.01 15.39 9.94
N LYS A 355 31.31 15.58 9.71
CA LYS A 355 32.37 14.97 10.53
C LYS A 355 32.56 15.68 11.88
N PHE A 356 32.65 17.02 11.89
CA PHE A 356 32.80 17.92 13.06
C PHE A 356 34.00 17.73 14.00
N LYS A 357 34.58 16.53 14.09
CA LYS A 357 35.78 16.23 14.88
C LYS A 357 36.80 15.47 14.02
N LYS A 358 38.10 15.77 14.15
CA LYS A 358 39.15 15.23 13.26
C LYS A 358 39.41 13.74 13.46
N ASP A 359 39.29 13.28 14.70
CA ASP A 359 39.51 11.92 15.20
C ASP A 359 38.41 10.93 14.79
N LEU A 360 37.22 11.40 14.40
CA LEU A 360 36.16 10.50 13.94
C LEU A 360 36.52 9.81 12.61
N VAL A 361 36.14 8.54 12.48
CA VAL A 361 36.29 7.79 11.22
C VAL A 361 35.31 8.29 10.16
N LYS A 362 35.77 8.33 8.89
CA LYS A 362 34.94 8.79 7.75
C LYS A 362 33.78 7.84 7.44
N TYR A 363 33.93 6.56 7.76
CA TYR A 363 32.90 5.55 7.60
C TYR A 363 32.88 4.63 8.81
N GLU A 364 31.70 4.30 9.27
CA GLU A 364 31.47 3.38 10.38
C GLU A 364 30.16 2.63 10.15
N LYS A 365 30.10 1.36 10.55
CA LYS A 365 28.86 0.59 10.56
C LYS A 365 28.51 0.27 12.01
N ILE A 366 27.33 0.71 12.45
CA ILE A 366 26.77 0.40 13.76
C ILE A 366 25.47 -0.34 13.53
N ASN A 367 25.40 -1.63 13.86
CA ASN A 367 24.26 -2.50 13.57
C ASN A 367 23.90 -2.48 12.06
N ASN A 368 22.67 -2.07 11.74
CA ASN A 368 22.14 -1.90 10.38
C ASN A 368 22.31 -0.47 9.82
N ALA A 369 23.00 0.42 10.55
CA ALA A 369 23.28 1.78 10.13
C ALA A 369 24.71 1.95 9.57
N HIS A 370 24.79 2.36 8.31
CA HIS A 370 25.99 2.76 7.60
C HIS A 370 26.17 4.27 7.69
N ILE A 371 27.19 4.73 8.43
CA ILE A 371 27.42 6.15 8.73
C ILE A 371 28.54 6.68 7.85
N TYR A 372 28.25 7.72 7.06
CA TYR A 372 29.19 8.39 6.16
C TYR A 372 29.42 9.82 6.65
N ARG A 373 30.60 10.08 7.21
CA ARG A 373 30.99 11.38 7.76
C ARG A 373 31.77 12.20 6.74
N LEU A 374 31.19 13.33 6.32
CA LEU A 374 31.74 14.23 5.33
C LEU A 374 32.36 15.47 5.99
N GLY A 375 33.46 15.96 5.42
CA GLY A 375 34.16 17.15 5.89
C GLY A 375 35.53 16.87 6.51
N LEU A 376 36.13 17.93 7.06
CA LEU A 376 37.50 17.92 7.57
C LEU A 376 37.58 17.76 9.09
N GLY A 377 36.43 17.70 9.79
CA GLY A 377 36.37 17.58 11.25
C GLY A 377 36.35 18.94 11.94
N GLY A 378 35.54 19.87 11.44
CA GLY A 378 35.42 21.22 11.98
C GLY A 378 34.02 21.82 11.87
N LYS A 379 33.80 22.98 12.50
CA LYS A 379 32.48 23.65 12.57
C LYS A 379 31.87 24.01 11.21
N PHE A 380 32.68 24.05 10.15
CA PHE A 380 32.25 24.35 8.79
C PHE A 380 31.68 23.16 8.03
N ASP A 381 31.87 21.93 8.53
CA ASP A 381 31.42 20.70 7.84
C ASP A 381 29.91 20.72 7.54
N LYS A 382 29.12 21.36 8.40
CA LYS A 382 27.67 21.54 8.19
C LYS A 382 27.33 22.26 6.88
N TYR A 383 28.10 23.27 6.48
CA TYR A 383 27.80 24.07 5.29
C TYR A 383 28.08 23.29 4.00
N PHE A 384 29.09 22.43 4.02
CA PHE A 384 29.46 21.58 2.89
C PHE A 384 28.51 20.40 2.69
N LEU A 385 27.76 20.02 3.73
CA LEU A 385 26.87 18.86 3.70
C LEU A 385 25.79 18.96 2.62
N ALA A 386 25.29 20.16 2.32
CA ALA A 386 24.27 20.38 1.30
C ALA A 386 24.72 19.87 -0.09
N LEU A 387 25.87 20.36 -0.57
CA LEU A 387 26.36 20.02 -1.91
C LEU A 387 27.10 18.68 -1.92
N ASN A 388 28.05 18.49 -1.00
CA ASN A 388 28.87 17.28 -0.95
C ASN A 388 28.05 16.07 -0.54
N GLY A 389 27.07 16.24 0.36
CA GLY A 389 26.15 15.17 0.73
C GLY A 389 25.29 14.72 -0.44
N ALA A 390 24.74 15.64 -1.23
CA ALA A 390 23.95 15.29 -2.42
C ALA A 390 24.79 14.55 -3.48
N PHE A 391 26.03 14.98 -3.73
CA PHE A 391 26.92 14.32 -4.69
C PHE A 391 27.39 12.95 -4.19
N PHE A 392 27.67 12.83 -2.90
CA PHE A 392 28.01 11.55 -2.27
C PHE A 392 26.82 10.59 -2.32
N ALA A 393 25.61 11.06 -2.02
CA ALA A 393 24.37 10.31 -2.19
C ALA A 393 24.17 9.84 -3.63
N ARG A 394 24.45 10.67 -4.64
CA ARG A 394 24.44 10.26 -6.05
C ARG A 394 25.39 9.10 -6.33
N ARG A 395 26.59 9.10 -5.73
CA ARG A 395 27.53 7.97 -5.85
C ARG A 395 26.98 6.71 -5.18
N LEU A 396 26.44 6.82 -3.96
CA LEU A 396 25.82 5.69 -3.28
C LEU A 396 24.61 5.15 -4.04
N ASN A 397 23.81 6.02 -4.65
CA ASN A 397 22.61 5.62 -5.38
C ASN A 397 22.91 4.76 -6.61
N LYS A 398 24.07 4.97 -7.26
CA LYS A 398 24.53 4.08 -8.34
C LYS A 398 24.76 2.63 -7.86
N LYS A 399 25.11 2.46 -6.59
CA LYS A 399 25.38 1.15 -5.99
C LYS A 399 24.13 0.53 -5.34
N TYR A 400 23.37 1.33 -4.60
CA TYR A 400 22.31 0.85 -3.71
C TYR A 400 20.88 1.13 -4.21
N LYS A 401 20.72 1.90 -5.31
CA LYS A 401 19.44 2.25 -5.94
C LYS A 401 18.32 2.60 -4.94
N PHE A 402 18.55 3.60 -4.10
CA PHE A 402 17.59 4.01 -3.08
C PHE A 402 16.24 4.40 -3.68
N LYS A 403 15.17 3.85 -3.10
CA LYS A 403 13.79 4.25 -3.41
C LYS A 403 13.23 5.27 -2.42
N PHE A 404 13.90 5.45 -1.28
CA PHE A 404 13.44 6.30 -0.19
C PHE A 404 14.57 7.14 0.41
N VAL A 405 14.30 8.44 0.55
CA VAL A 405 15.19 9.43 1.15
C VAL A 405 14.46 10.17 2.26
N TRP A 406 15.19 10.38 3.34
CA TRP A 406 14.66 11.01 4.53
C TRP A 406 15.57 12.13 5.04
N SER A 407 14.96 13.24 5.46
CA SER A 407 15.68 14.31 6.15
C SER A 407 14.78 15.12 7.09
N VAL A 408 15.39 15.74 8.08
CA VAL A 408 14.77 16.65 9.05
C VAL A 408 15.00 18.10 8.61
N MET A 409 13.92 18.89 8.52
CA MET A 409 13.97 20.30 8.09
C MET A 409 14.73 21.19 9.08
N SER A 410 15.09 22.39 8.61
CA SER A 410 16.01 23.37 9.22
C SER A 410 17.51 23.02 9.24
N SER A 411 17.89 21.88 8.65
CA SER A 411 19.28 21.46 8.50
C SER A 411 19.86 21.64 7.09
N TYR A 412 21.19 21.77 6.98
CA TYR A 412 21.90 21.61 5.71
C TYR A 412 21.69 20.22 5.08
N GLY A 413 21.30 19.22 5.89
CA GLY A 413 20.91 17.89 5.42
C GLY A 413 19.64 17.90 4.58
N ALA A 414 18.65 18.75 4.91
CA ALA A 414 17.43 18.88 4.12
C ALA A 414 17.70 19.41 2.71
N LEU A 415 18.64 20.37 2.57
CA LEU A 415 19.04 20.87 1.27
C LEU A 415 19.75 19.79 0.44
N ALA A 416 20.57 18.94 1.06
CA ALA A 416 21.20 17.80 0.38
C ALA A 416 20.14 16.81 -0.14
N ALA A 417 19.12 16.50 0.67
CA ALA A 417 18.04 15.60 0.29
C ALA A 417 17.20 16.16 -0.87
N ILE A 418 16.90 17.45 -0.87
CA ILE A 418 16.18 18.14 -1.96
C ILE A 418 17.01 18.11 -3.25
N LEU A 419 18.30 18.47 -3.18
CA LEU A 419 19.20 18.42 -4.34
C LEU A 419 19.30 17.01 -4.91
N PHE A 420 19.36 16.00 -4.06
CA PHE A 420 19.37 14.60 -4.49
C PHE A 420 18.05 14.17 -5.15
N LYS A 421 16.88 14.54 -4.61
CA LYS A 421 15.56 14.33 -5.25
C LYS A 421 15.44 15.06 -6.59
N MET A 422 16.09 16.21 -6.76
CA MET A 422 16.14 16.90 -8.06
C MET A 422 16.92 16.10 -9.11
N MET A 423 17.93 15.33 -8.70
CA MET A 423 18.70 14.46 -9.60
C MET A 423 17.95 13.16 -9.95
N PHE A 424 17.06 12.68 -9.08
CA PHE A 424 16.34 11.42 -9.23
C PHE A 424 14.85 11.56 -8.87
N LYS A 425 14.00 11.71 -9.89
CA LYS A 425 12.57 12.02 -9.71
C LYS A 425 11.79 10.90 -9.02
N ASP A 426 12.17 9.65 -9.24
CA ASP A 426 11.44 8.45 -8.80
C ASP A 426 11.66 8.09 -7.33
N ILE A 427 12.52 8.83 -6.62
CA ILE A 427 12.85 8.57 -5.21
C ILE A 427 11.85 9.29 -4.30
N LEU A 428 11.23 8.59 -3.35
CA LEU A 428 10.33 9.24 -2.38
C LEU A 428 11.12 10.08 -1.38
N LEU A 429 10.80 11.37 -1.27
CA LEU A 429 11.38 12.30 -0.30
C LEU A 429 10.42 12.56 0.86
N LEU A 430 10.83 12.20 2.07
CA LEU A 430 10.17 12.55 3.32
C LEU A 430 10.89 13.69 4.02
N LEU A 431 10.13 14.76 4.33
CA LEU A 431 10.59 15.87 5.15
C LEU A 431 9.80 15.94 6.46
N ILE A 432 10.50 16.17 7.57
CA ILE A 432 9.90 16.33 8.90
C ILE A 432 10.13 17.76 9.40
N PHE A 433 9.07 18.41 9.87
CA PHE A 433 9.12 19.73 10.52
C PHE A 433 8.99 19.63 12.04
N SER A 434 9.90 20.27 12.77
CA SER A 434 9.83 20.38 14.23
C SER A 434 9.17 21.70 14.68
N ARG A 435 8.61 21.72 15.90
CA ARG A 435 7.77 22.82 16.42
C ARG A 435 8.57 24.11 16.68
N SER A 436 9.88 24.01 16.88
CA SER A 436 10.77 25.15 17.15
C SER A 436 11.12 25.96 15.89
N GLU A 437 10.89 25.41 14.69
CA GLU A 437 11.43 25.94 13.43
C GLU A 437 10.57 27.06 12.80
N ILE A 438 9.29 27.18 13.17
CA ILE A 438 8.35 28.15 12.54
C ILE A 438 8.11 29.39 13.43
N LYS A 439 8.87 29.59 14.50
CA LYS A 439 8.63 30.70 15.45
C LYS A 439 9.21 32.06 15.05
N SER A 440 10.13 32.17 14.09
CA SER A 440 10.74 33.47 13.78
C SER A 440 10.08 34.16 12.57
N ARG A 441 9.09 35.02 12.81
CA ARG A 441 8.64 36.04 11.84
C ARG A 441 9.50 37.30 12.02
N GLY A 442 10.07 37.85 10.94
CA GLY A 442 10.56 39.24 10.92
C GLY A 442 12.00 39.51 10.44
N THR A 443 12.88 38.52 10.28
CA THR A 443 14.29 38.75 9.88
C THR A 443 14.56 38.38 8.42
N LEU A 444 15.63 38.91 7.81
CA LEU A 444 16.11 38.54 6.46
C LEU A 444 16.30 37.01 6.32
N ARG A 445 16.71 36.34 7.41
CA ARG A 445 16.77 34.88 7.53
C ARG A 445 15.41 34.21 7.33
N ALA A 446 14.32 34.79 7.82
CA ALA A 446 12.97 34.25 7.66
C ALA A 446 12.46 34.34 6.21
N LYS A 447 12.85 35.39 5.47
CA LYS A 447 12.55 35.53 4.02
C LYS A 447 13.36 34.53 3.17
N LEU A 448 14.64 34.36 3.44
CA LEU A 448 15.45 33.34 2.75
C LEU A 448 14.98 31.92 3.08
N ALA A 449 14.60 31.68 4.34
CA ALA A 449 14.02 30.42 4.78
C ALA A 449 12.67 30.15 4.10
N SER A 450 11.83 31.16 3.83
CA SER A 450 10.53 30.96 3.16
C SER A 450 10.67 30.48 1.70
N LEU A 451 11.67 30.96 0.97
CA LEU A 451 11.97 30.47 -0.39
C LEU A 451 12.44 29.01 -0.36
N MET A 452 13.32 28.68 0.58
CA MET A 452 13.79 27.32 0.84
C MET A 452 12.65 26.37 1.24
N TYR A 453 11.76 26.80 2.15
CA TYR A 453 10.59 26.03 2.55
C TYR A 453 9.64 25.81 1.37
N ARG A 454 9.40 26.82 0.53
CA ARG A 454 8.55 26.69 -0.66
C ARG A 454 9.12 25.67 -1.65
N LEU A 455 10.42 25.70 -1.87
CA LEU A 455 11.10 24.77 -2.78
C LEU A 455 11.11 23.34 -2.23
N ALA A 456 11.29 23.19 -0.91
CA ALA A 456 11.20 21.93 -0.20
C ALA A 456 9.78 21.32 -0.27
N LEU A 457 8.75 22.11 0.06
CA LEU A 457 7.35 21.70 0.06
C LEU A 457 6.85 21.31 -1.34
N LYS A 458 7.31 22.02 -2.38
CA LYS A 458 6.95 21.71 -3.78
C LYS A 458 7.55 20.39 -4.29
N ARG A 459 8.64 19.92 -3.67
CA ARG A 459 9.39 18.74 -4.12
C ARG A 459 9.23 17.52 -3.22
N ALA A 460 8.77 17.71 -2.00
CA ALA A 460 8.46 16.62 -1.08
C ALA A 460 7.21 15.89 -1.55
N ASP A 461 7.31 14.56 -1.67
CA ASP A 461 6.14 13.71 -1.95
C ASP A 461 5.25 13.64 -0.69
N THR A 462 5.82 13.81 0.50
CA THR A 462 5.09 13.85 1.77
C THR A 462 5.80 14.73 2.79
N VAL A 463 5.02 15.55 3.49
CA VAL A 463 5.50 16.41 4.57
C VAL A 463 4.86 15.99 5.89
N MET A 464 5.69 15.65 6.86
CA MET A 464 5.24 15.25 8.19
C MET A 464 5.36 16.40 9.18
N LEU A 465 4.28 16.66 9.91
CA LEU A 465 4.19 17.75 10.87
C LEU A 465 4.09 17.21 12.29
N SER A 466 4.86 17.80 13.21
CA SER A 466 4.77 17.49 14.64
C SER A 466 3.48 18.03 15.30
N ASP A 467 2.78 18.97 14.66
CA ASP A 467 1.60 19.65 15.19
C ASP A 467 0.67 20.15 14.05
N ILE A 468 -0.65 20.05 14.26
CA ILE A 468 -1.71 20.61 13.41
C ILE A 468 -1.54 22.13 13.23
N SER A 469 -1.04 22.85 14.24
CA SER A 469 -0.83 24.30 14.17
C SER A 469 0.22 24.72 13.13
N LEU A 470 1.15 23.82 12.77
CA LEU A 470 2.15 24.03 11.72
C LEU A 470 1.52 23.93 10.32
N GLU A 471 0.48 23.10 10.18
CA GLU A 471 -0.18 22.84 8.89
C GLU A 471 -0.77 24.11 8.30
N ARG A 472 -1.48 24.90 9.11
CA ARG A 472 -2.06 26.19 8.67
C ARG A 472 -0.98 27.15 8.18
N ASN A 473 0.16 27.22 8.88
CA ASN A 473 1.25 28.12 8.51
C ASN A 473 1.98 27.67 7.23
N LEU A 474 2.14 26.35 7.01
CA LEU A 474 2.82 25.83 5.82
C LEU A 474 1.91 25.79 4.59
N LYS A 475 0.59 25.60 4.77
CA LYS A 475 -0.40 25.74 3.69
C LYS A 475 -0.47 27.16 3.12
N LEU A 476 -0.16 28.19 3.91
CA LEU A 476 -0.01 29.56 3.42
C LEU A 476 1.21 29.74 2.49
N ILE A 477 2.23 28.87 2.61
CA ILE A 477 3.45 28.93 1.80
C ILE A 477 3.29 28.09 0.52
N GLU A 478 2.73 26.89 0.63
CA GLU A 478 2.42 26.01 -0.51
C GLU A 478 1.08 25.28 -0.28
N PRO A 479 -0.02 25.77 -0.87
CA PRO A 479 -1.37 25.21 -0.65
C PRO A 479 -1.52 23.76 -1.13
N ASN A 480 -0.73 23.36 -2.14
CA ASN A 480 -0.85 22.05 -2.79
C ASN A 480 0.05 20.98 -2.14
N ALA A 481 0.82 21.32 -1.11
CA ALA A 481 1.68 20.35 -0.44
C ALA A 481 0.84 19.30 0.31
N ASN A 482 1.24 18.03 0.18
CA ASN A 482 0.58 16.91 0.83
C ASN A 482 1.07 16.78 2.28
N PHE A 483 0.32 17.37 3.21
CA PHE A 483 0.63 17.33 4.64
C PHE A 483 -0.02 16.12 5.31
N ILE A 484 0.76 15.38 6.09
CA ILE A 484 0.25 14.32 6.96
C ILE A 484 0.48 14.75 8.41
N VAL A 485 -0.63 14.94 9.13
CA VAL A 485 -0.61 15.25 10.56
C VAL A 485 -0.93 14.01 11.35
N ARG A 486 -0.02 13.65 12.27
CA ARG A 486 -0.13 12.60 13.31
C ARG A 486 -1.36 11.69 13.17
N GLN A 487 -1.31 10.75 12.25
CA GLN A 487 -2.17 9.57 12.30
C GLN A 487 -1.31 8.31 12.36
N ALA A 488 -1.78 7.36 13.16
CA ALA A 488 -1.11 6.11 13.49
C ALA A 488 -1.13 5.19 12.27
N ASP A 489 0.01 4.99 11.62
CA ASP A 489 0.08 4.07 10.48
C ASP A 489 1.45 3.40 10.33
N ASN A 490 1.45 2.06 10.32
CA ASN A 490 2.63 1.18 10.30
C ASN A 490 2.65 0.24 9.07
N LYS A 491 2.02 0.63 7.95
CA LYS A 491 1.64 -0.34 6.91
C LYS A 491 2.50 -0.34 5.64
N SER A 492 2.90 0.80 5.09
CA SER A 492 3.97 0.83 4.08
C SER A 492 5.34 0.89 4.77
N PHE A 493 6.40 0.35 4.17
CA PHE A 493 7.76 0.49 4.70
C PHE A 493 8.09 1.95 5.03
N VAL A 494 7.68 2.87 4.14
CA VAL A 494 7.83 4.30 4.32
C VAL A 494 7.01 4.82 5.50
N ASN A 495 5.79 4.32 5.74
CA ASN A 495 4.97 4.69 6.89
C ASN A 495 5.44 4.06 8.20
N GLN A 496 5.98 2.85 8.18
CA GLN A 496 6.66 2.24 9.33
C GLN A 496 7.83 3.12 9.77
N VAL A 497 8.69 3.51 8.83
CA VAL A 497 9.78 4.46 9.09
C VAL A 497 9.21 5.77 9.67
N ARG A 498 8.15 6.33 9.08
CA ARG A 498 7.51 7.59 9.53
C ARG A 498 6.94 7.50 10.95
N TYR A 499 6.08 6.52 11.21
CA TYR A 499 5.36 6.39 12.47
C TYR A 499 6.28 6.02 13.61
N THR A 500 7.15 5.03 13.40
CA THR A 500 8.12 4.61 14.41
C THR A 500 9.01 5.78 14.78
N TYR A 501 9.49 6.53 13.78
CA TYR A 501 10.26 7.74 14.03
C TYR A 501 9.46 8.82 14.79
N ALA A 502 8.22 9.10 14.39
CA ALA A 502 7.38 10.10 15.06
C ALA A 502 7.09 9.73 16.53
N LYS A 503 6.82 8.44 16.79
CA LYS A 503 6.63 7.89 18.14
C LYS A 503 7.89 8.06 18.99
N LEU A 504 9.05 7.75 18.42
CA LEU A 504 10.35 7.89 19.08
C LEU A 504 10.71 9.34 19.34
N LEU A 505 10.51 10.23 18.37
CA LEU A 505 10.78 11.67 18.51
C LEU A 505 9.94 12.27 19.64
N ASN A 506 8.64 11.94 19.71
CA ASN A 506 7.78 12.38 20.81
C ASN A 506 8.26 11.88 22.18
N LYS A 507 8.75 10.64 22.26
CA LYS A 507 9.31 10.08 23.49
C LYS A 507 10.55 10.87 23.94
N GLN A 508 11.39 11.31 22.99
CA GLN A 508 12.58 12.10 23.27
C GLN A 508 12.25 13.57 23.62
N GLU A 509 11.32 14.22 22.90
CA GLU A 509 10.88 15.58 23.21
C GLU A 509 10.22 15.68 24.59
N LYS A 510 9.34 14.73 24.95
CA LYS A 510 8.73 14.67 26.29
C LYS A 510 9.75 14.45 27.42
N LYS A 511 10.85 13.74 27.16
CA LYS A 511 11.93 13.61 28.15
C LYS A 511 12.60 14.96 28.38
N LEU A 512 12.95 15.68 27.32
CA LEU A 512 13.58 17.01 27.41
C LEU A 512 12.71 18.05 28.13
N GLU A 513 11.38 17.99 27.97
CA GLU A 513 10.45 18.87 28.69
C GLU A 513 10.32 18.56 30.19
N ARG A 514 10.57 17.31 30.62
CA ARG A 514 10.57 16.93 32.05
C ARG A 514 11.84 17.32 32.81
N TYR A 515 12.91 17.65 32.10
CA TYR A 515 14.20 18.08 32.68
C TYR A 515 14.38 19.61 32.68
N LYS A 516 13.39 20.36 32.20
CA LYS A 516 13.28 21.81 32.35
C LYS A 516 12.27 22.12 33.44
#